data_AF-A0A4Q4UHA6-F1
#
_entry.id   AF-A0A4Q4UHA6-F1
#
_cell.length_a   1.000
_cell.length_b   1.000
_cell.length_c   1.000
_cell.angle_alpha   90.00
_cell.angle_beta   90.00
_cell.angle_gamma   90.00
#
_symmetry.space_group_name_H-M   'P 1'
#
loop_
_entity.id
_entity.type
_entity.pdbx_description
1 polymer ?
#
loop_
_entity_poly.entity_id
_entity_poly.type
_entity_poly.pdbx_seq_one_letter_code
_entity_poly.pdbx_strand_id
1 'polypeptide(L)'
;MSNTNRQTKLGVYARWRPLTESEGADDQIERSSAANDRALLSVSVKANDRPWTSPSAFKAVFEQEDDNATVYDAIVVPAIPEVLAGHNCNVFAYGHSGSGKTHTVIGYDFEKDENLGLCLAAGRRLFQELDSLNQSDDGFGLGIGFSLFELRKNSAFDLLNGRTECHIREGPDGKTHIRGQTEILEGGKVRVRPIAQRPCWTFEALREELKQSLGKRSVGSSSIHDQSSRTHAVLKLEIINRELVEARGVLIDRESELVPVGKRATDISIEEQSKGIIRNAEGVWVPNPAYQVNQARIDEAEAEKAKYEARVAAAEEHINTIFLSSKAPCLGATMVFVDLAGAEYHHQKGAQAPVAKQTPQERQEGRQINADLLALKEVIRAWSTNQSRIPFRSSPLTMVLREHFLGSKDRTSAMIVTVSPAKGQYSATLNSLKYGSLVGVAST
;
A
#
# COMPACT_ATOMS: atom_id res chain seq x y z
N MET A 1 18.93 -29.56 6.86
CA MET A 1 19.29 -28.38 6.03
C MET A 1 19.00 -27.15 6.86
N SER A 2 20.01 -26.30 7.03
CA SER A 2 20.08 -25.26 8.06
C SER A 2 18.94 -24.24 7.95
N ASN A 3 18.20 -24.08 9.04
CA ASN A 3 17.21 -23.04 9.25
C ASN A 3 17.95 -21.72 9.51
N THR A 4 18.50 -21.09 8.46
CA THR A 4 19.03 -19.72 8.57
C THR A 4 17.86 -18.78 8.79
N ASN A 5 17.76 -18.27 10.01
CA ASN A 5 16.93 -17.13 10.39
C ASN A 5 17.16 -15.97 9.39
N ARG A 6 16.31 -15.82 8.37
CA ARG A 6 16.41 -14.73 7.39
C ARG A 6 15.76 -13.49 7.99
N GLN A 7 16.62 -12.61 8.51
CA GLN A 7 16.26 -11.41 9.26
C GLN A 7 15.85 -10.30 8.28
N THR A 8 14.55 -10.06 8.11
CA THR A 8 14.02 -8.91 7.37
C THR A 8 14.45 -7.59 8.04
N LYS A 9 15.10 -6.70 7.28
CA LYS A 9 15.63 -5.42 7.78
C LYS A 9 14.73 -4.26 7.38
N LEU A 10 13.94 -3.73 8.31
CA LEU A 10 13.29 -2.43 8.13
C LEU A 10 14.32 -1.32 8.44
N GLY A 11 14.76 -0.58 7.42
CA GLY A 11 15.61 0.59 7.60
C GLY A 11 14.79 1.81 7.98
N VAL A 12 15.21 2.56 9.00
CA VAL A 12 14.57 3.83 9.36
C VAL A 12 15.50 4.98 9.05
N TYR A 13 14.96 6.02 8.45
CA TYR A 13 15.67 7.22 8.01
C TYR A 13 14.91 8.45 8.51
N ALA A 14 15.61 9.55 8.79
CA ALA A 14 14.98 10.83 9.08
C ALA A 14 15.32 11.83 7.98
N ARG A 15 14.38 12.71 7.62
CA ARG A 15 14.61 13.77 6.61
C ARG A 15 14.04 15.10 7.09
N TRP A 16 14.91 16.08 7.25
CA TRP A 16 14.54 17.46 7.52
C TRP A 16 14.16 18.14 6.20
N ARG A 17 12.97 18.73 6.12
CA ARG A 17 12.62 19.60 4.99
C ARG A 17 13.26 20.99 5.15
N PRO A 18 13.50 21.73 4.06
CA PRO A 18 13.80 23.15 4.14
C PRO A 18 12.73 23.94 4.90
N LEU A 19 13.11 25.07 5.49
CA LEU A 19 12.16 26.08 5.97
C LEU A 19 11.32 26.64 4.80
N THR A 20 10.06 26.95 5.06
CA THR A 20 9.23 27.70 4.11
C THR A 20 9.51 29.20 4.23
N GLU A 21 9.15 29.98 3.21
CA GLU A 21 9.32 31.45 3.23
C GLU A 21 8.62 32.13 4.42
N SER A 22 7.55 31.52 4.94
CA SER A 22 6.81 31.99 6.10
C SER A 22 7.47 31.65 7.45
N GLU A 23 8.48 30.78 7.46
CA GLU A 23 9.18 30.33 8.66
C GLU A 23 10.52 31.07 8.77
N GLY A 24 10.69 31.88 9.82
CA GLY A 24 11.92 32.67 10.02
C GLY A 24 13.13 31.81 10.36
N ALA A 25 14.30 32.16 9.81
CA ALA A 25 15.56 31.42 10.03
C ALA A 25 15.97 31.30 11.51
N ASP A 26 15.65 32.31 12.34
CA ASP A 26 15.95 32.34 13.78
C ASP A 26 15.02 31.45 14.64
N ASP A 27 13.99 30.86 14.03
CA ASP A 27 12.99 30.02 14.68
C ASP A 27 13.21 28.52 14.39
N GLN A 28 14.46 28.07 14.27
CA GLN A 28 14.80 26.65 14.03
C GLN A 28 15.05 25.84 15.32
N ILE A 29 14.57 24.60 15.33
CA ILE A 29 14.84 23.62 16.38
C ILE A 29 16.35 23.36 16.42
N GLU A 30 16.96 23.48 17.61
CA GLU A 30 18.34 23.06 17.83
C GLU A 30 18.41 21.55 17.64
N ARG A 31 19.27 21.07 16.75
CA ARG A 31 19.35 19.65 16.40
C ARG A 31 20.77 19.18 16.12
N SER A 32 21.02 17.91 16.38
CA SER A 32 22.25 17.21 16.03
C SER A 32 22.00 15.72 15.86
N SER A 33 22.93 15.04 15.19
CA SER A 33 22.93 13.58 15.04
C SER A 33 24.30 13.01 15.40
N ALA A 34 24.33 11.78 15.93
CA ALA A 34 25.57 11.11 16.31
C ALA A 34 25.53 9.62 15.96
N ALA A 35 26.58 9.12 15.32
CA ALA A 35 26.69 7.71 14.95
C ALA A 35 27.21 6.87 16.12
N ASN A 36 26.71 5.64 16.24
CA ASN A 36 27.31 4.60 17.08
C ASN A 36 28.32 3.76 16.28
N ASP A 37 28.96 2.81 16.97
CA ASP A 37 29.94 1.88 16.39
C ASP A 37 29.39 1.00 15.26
N ARG A 38 28.05 0.89 15.14
CA ARG A 38 27.35 0.14 14.08
C ARG A 38 26.84 1.03 12.96
N ALA A 39 27.30 2.29 12.88
CA ALA A 39 26.88 3.31 11.93
C ALA A 39 25.37 3.65 11.96
N LEU A 40 24.68 3.39 13.09
CA LEU A 40 23.33 3.89 13.33
C LEU A 40 23.40 5.24 14.04
N LEU A 41 22.57 6.17 13.59
CA LEU A 41 22.47 7.54 14.09
C LEU A 41 21.42 7.65 15.18
N SER A 42 21.76 8.35 16.26
CA SER A 42 20.81 8.99 17.16
C SER A 42 20.50 10.41 16.67
N VAL A 43 19.31 10.91 17.03
CA VAL A 43 18.88 12.27 16.73
C VAL A 43 18.57 12.98 18.05
N SER A 44 19.18 14.14 18.24
CA SER A 44 18.93 15.05 19.35
C SER A 44 18.21 16.29 18.85
N VAL A 45 17.15 16.69 19.56
CA VAL A 45 16.41 17.93 19.30
C VAL A 45 16.14 18.69 20.59
N LYS A 46 16.16 20.02 20.53
CA LYS A 46 15.85 20.90 21.66
C LYS A 46 15.10 22.14 21.17
N ALA A 47 14.03 22.48 21.89
CA ALA A 47 13.37 23.77 21.81
C ALA A 47 12.80 24.12 23.19
N ASN A 48 12.85 25.41 23.57
CA ASN A 48 12.31 25.94 24.84
C ASN A 48 12.74 25.11 26.07
N ASP A 49 14.04 24.81 26.17
CA ASP A 49 14.66 24.01 27.26
C ASP A 49 14.11 22.60 27.48
N ARG A 50 13.45 22.02 26.48
CA ARG A 50 13.01 20.61 26.49
C ARG A 50 13.87 19.79 25.53
N PRO A 51 15.05 19.28 25.94
CA PRO A 51 15.85 18.41 25.10
C PRO A 51 15.25 17.01 25.01
N TRP A 52 15.42 16.35 23.87
CA TRP A 52 15.19 14.92 23.70
C TRP A 52 16.22 14.33 22.75
N THR A 53 16.73 13.15 23.10
CA THR A 53 17.67 12.39 22.27
C THR A 53 17.13 10.99 22.08
N SER A 54 17.13 10.52 20.83
CA SER A 54 16.77 9.15 20.50
C SER A 54 17.92 8.19 20.80
N PRO A 55 17.65 6.88 21.02
CA PRO A 55 18.66 5.85 20.78
C PRO A 55 19.14 5.87 19.32
N SER A 56 20.29 5.23 19.06
CA SER A 56 20.81 5.02 17.69
C SER A 56 19.90 4.06 16.93
N ALA A 57 19.02 4.63 16.11
CA ALA A 57 17.91 3.92 15.48
C ALA A 57 17.77 4.23 13.98
N PHE A 58 18.45 5.26 13.49
CA PHE A 58 18.34 5.73 12.12
C PHE A 58 19.55 5.28 11.30
N LYS A 59 19.35 4.80 10.08
CA LYS A 59 20.43 4.46 9.15
C LYS A 59 21.05 5.68 8.48
N ALA A 60 20.24 6.71 8.23
CA ALA A 60 20.71 8.03 7.80
C ALA A 60 19.77 9.13 8.32
N VAL A 61 20.30 10.34 8.44
CA VAL A 61 19.57 11.57 8.75
C VAL A 61 19.92 12.56 7.65
N PHE A 62 18.94 12.91 6.82
CA PHE A 62 19.07 13.86 5.73
C PHE A 62 18.71 15.27 6.22
N GLU A 63 19.55 16.24 5.88
CA GLU A 63 19.39 17.66 6.24
C GLU A 63 18.62 18.44 5.16
N GLN A 64 18.47 19.75 5.36
CA GLN A 64 17.60 20.59 4.53
C GLN A 64 18.09 20.73 3.09
N GLU A 65 19.40 20.57 2.90
CA GLU A 65 20.09 20.69 1.62
C GLU A 65 20.03 19.38 0.81
N ASP A 66 19.62 18.27 1.44
CA ASP A 66 19.54 16.97 0.78
C ASP A 66 18.26 16.87 -0.08
N ASP A 67 18.48 16.85 -1.39
CA ASP A 67 17.43 16.71 -2.39
C ASP A 67 16.85 15.27 -2.46
N ASN A 68 15.91 15.06 -3.38
CA ASN A 68 15.31 13.74 -3.56
C ASN A 68 16.30 12.72 -4.14
N ALA A 69 17.30 13.15 -4.92
CA ALA A 69 18.30 12.27 -5.51
C ALA A 69 19.20 11.66 -4.42
N THR A 70 19.65 12.46 -3.44
CA THR A 70 20.42 11.97 -2.29
C THR A 70 19.63 10.94 -1.48
N VAL A 71 18.34 11.19 -1.24
CA VAL A 71 17.47 10.25 -0.52
C VAL A 71 17.24 8.97 -1.34
N TYR A 72 17.08 9.11 -2.66
CA TYR A 72 16.95 7.99 -3.60
C TYR A 72 18.18 7.09 -3.59
N ASP A 73 19.37 7.67 -3.66
CA ASP A 73 20.65 6.93 -3.66
C ASP A 73 20.86 6.14 -2.38
N ALA A 74 20.47 6.69 -1.23
CA ALA A 74 20.64 6.04 0.05
C ALA A 74 19.62 4.91 0.33
N ILE A 75 18.44 4.96 -0.28
CA ILE A 75 17.31 4.09 0.08
C ILE A 75 16.90 3.16 -1.07
N VAL A 76 16.72 3.72 -2.26
CA VAL A 76 16.12 3.01 -3.39
C VAL A 76 17.17 2.29 -4.23
N VAL A 77 18.32 2.91 -4.49
CA VAL A 77 19.40 2.29 -5.27
C VAL A 77 19.83 0.92 -4.71
N PRO A 78 20.04 0.74 -3.39
CA PRO A 78 20.36 -0.57 -2.83
C PRO A 78 19.24 -1.61 -2.96
N ALA A 79 17.99 -1.18 -3.17
CA ALA A 79 16.84 -2.06 -3.33
C ALA A 79 16.62 -2.51 -4.79
N ILE A 80 17.16 -1.80 -5.79
CA ILE A 80 16.99 -2.15 -7.20
C ILE A 80 17.51 -3.57 -7.51
N PRO A 81 18.75 -3.97 -7.10
CA PRO A 81 19.24 -5.32 -7.36
C PRO A 81 18.39 -6.41 -6.70
N GLU A 82 17.85 -6.15 -5.50
CA GLU A 82 16.97 -7.08 -4.79
C GLU A 82 15.68 -7.32 -5.59
N VAL A 83 15.09 -6.25 -6.13
CA VAL A 83 13.88 -6.33 -6.96
C VAL A 83 14.17 -7.09 -8.25
N LEU A 84 15.32 -6.84 -8.87
CA LEU A 84 15.78 -7.59 -10.05
C LEU A 84 16.06 -9.07 -9.73
N ALA A 85 16.40 -9.41 -8.48
CA ALA A 85 16.52 -10.78 -8.00
C ALA A 85 15.16 -11.43 -7.65
N GLY A 86 14.05 -10.71 -7.82
CA GLY A 86 12.70 -11.21 -7.57
C GLY A 86 12.08 -10.79 -6.24
N HIS A 87 12.82 -10.05 -5.39
CA HIS A 87 12.37 -9.63 -4.07
C HIS A 87 11.43 -8.43 -4.09
N ASN A 88 10.69 -8.22 -3.01
CA ASN A 88 9.78 -7.08 -2.89
C ASN A 88 10.41 -5.98 -2.02
N CYS A 89 10.20 -4.72 -2.42
CA CYS A 89 10.65 -3.55 -1.67
C CYS A 89 9.47 -2.65 -1.29
N ASN A 90 9.49 -2.10 -0.07
CA ASN A 90 8.49 -1.14 0.37
C ASN A 90 9.15 0.11 0.96
N VAL A 91 8.68 1.30 0.58
CA VAL A 91 9.16 2.59 1.11
C VAL A 91 7.98 3.36 1.67
N PHE A 92 8.01 3.65 2.97
CA PHE A 92 6.97 4.40 3.68
C PHE A 92 7.48 5.80 3.99
N ALA A 93 6.71 6.84 3.70
CA ALA A 93 6.95 8.18 4.23
C ALA A 93 5.97 8.48 5.37
N TYR A 94 6.51 8.82 6.53
CA TYR A 94 5.76 9.10 7.77
C TYR A 94 6.18 10.46 8.34
N GLY A 95 5.22 11.20 8.89
CA GLY A 95 5.46 12.52 9.47
C GLY A 95 4.19 13.37 9.53
N HIS A 96 4.24 14.48 10.27
CA HIS A 96 3.10 15.38 10.39
C HIS A 96 2.72 16.05 9.05
N SER A 97 1.53 16.65 8.96
CA SER A 97 1.10 17.42 7.78
C SER A 97 2.10 18.53 7.44
N GLY A 98 2.48 18.67 6.17
CA GLY A 98 3.47 19.67 5.72
C GLY A 98 4.94 19.33 6.01
N SER A 99 5.27 18.12 6.47
CA SER A 99 6.68 17.72 6.74
C SER A 99 7.49 17.28 5.53
N GLY A 100 6.88 17.11 4.35
CA GLY A 100 7.59 16.73 3.11
C GLY A 100 7.41 15.28 2.64
N LYS A 101 6.45 14.51 3.19
CA LYS A 101 6.13 13.13 2.77
C LYS A 101 5.87 13.00 1.27
N THR A 102 4.86 13.71 0.78
CA THR A 102 4.44 13.71 -0.62
C THR A 102 5.55 14.20 -1.55
N HIS A 103 6.27 15.26 -1.15
CA HIS A 103 7.44 15.75 -1.89
C HIS A 103 8.49 14.65 -2.07
N THR A 104 8.76 13.89 -1.01
CA THR A 104 9.74 12.80 -1.04
C THR A 104 9.26 11.66 -1.93
N VAL A 105 8.06 11.13 -1.71
CA VAL A 105 7.59 9.89 -2.37
C VAL A 105 7.14 10.13 -3.81
N ILE A 106 6.36 11.19 -4.03
CA ILE A 106 5.68 11.45 -5.29
C ILE A 106 6.40 12.55 -6.06
N GLY A 107 6.83 13.61 -5.39
CA GLY A 107 7.39 14.81 -6.02
C GLY A 107 6.31 15.72 -6.60
N TYR A 108 6.73 16.92 -7.04
CA TYR A 108 5.87 17.91 -7.69
C TYR A 108 6.33 18.29 -9.09
N ASP A 109 7.59 18.00 -9.42
CA ASP A 109 8.17 18.11 -10.75
C ASP A 109 8.46 16.69 -11.26
N PHE A 110 7.95 16.38 -12.44
CA PHE A 110 8.07 15.07 -13.08
C PHE A 110 8.97 15.11 -14.32
N GLU A 111 9.53 16.27 -14.63
CA GLU A 111 10.33 16.49 -15.84
C GLU A 111 11.83 16.44 -15.52
N LYS A 112 12.26 17.06 -14.42
CA LYS A 112 13.69 17.10 -14.05
C LYS A 112 14.08 15.96 -13.13
N ASP A 113 15.19 15.31 -13.49
CA ASP A 113 15.73 14.12 -12.82
C ASP A 113 15.99 14.33 -11.33
N GLU A 114 16.64 15.44 -10.98
CA GLU A 114 16.98 15.83 -9.61
C GLU A 114 15.75 16.07 -8.70
N ASN A 115 14.58 16.36 -9.30
CA ASN A 115 13.37 16.72 -8.58
C ASN A 115 12.35 15.57 -8.47
N LEU A 116 12.60 14.45 -9.14
CA LEU A 116 11.65 13.34 -9.15
C LEU A 116 11.40 12.83 -7.72
N GLY A 117 10.14 12.51 -7.42
CA GLY A 117 9.84 11.71 -6.24
C GLY A 117 10.43 10.31 -6.35
N LEU A 118 10.68 9.67 -5.21
CA LEU A 118 11.32 8.36 -5.13
C LEU A 118 10.64 7.29 -6.02
N CYS A 119 9.31 7.31 -6.13
CA CYS A 119 8.57 6.33 -6.93
C CYS A 119 8.90 6.45 -8.42
N LEU A 120 8.90 7.67 -8.97
CA LEU A 120 9.15 7.88 -10.40
C LEU A 120 10.64 7.70 -10.73
N ALA A 121 11.54 8.14 -9.85
CA ALA A 121 12.97 7.86 -9.95
C ALA A 121 13.27 6.34 -9.96
N ALA A 122 12.58 5.57 -9.10
CA ALA A 122 12.67 4.11 -9.10
C ALA A 122 12.19 3.51 -10.43
N GLY A 123 11.03 3.96 -10.93
CA GLY A 123 10.50 3.55 -12.22
C GLY A 123 11.49 3.78 -13.36
N ARG A 124 12.16 4.93 -13.39
CA ARG A 124 13.19 5.23 -14.39
C ARG A 124 14.35 4.24 -14.34
N ARG A 125 14.92 4.03 -13.17
CA ARG A 125 16.05 3.10 -13.02
C ARG A 125 15.65 1.67 -13.35
N LEU A 126 14.46 1.24 -12.92
CA LEU A 126 13.93 -0.06 -13.31
C LEU A 126 13.83 -0.19 -14.83
N PHE A 127 13.28 0.79 -15.55
CA PHE A 127 13.25 0.73 -17.02
C PHE A 127 14.64 0.62 -17.65
N GLN A 128 15.65 1.33 -17.15
CA GLN A 128 17.03 1.19 -17.66
C GLN A 128 17.58 -0.24 -17.51
N GLU A 129 17.30 -0.88 -16.37
CA GLU A 129 17.70 -2.27 -16.10
C GLU A 129 16.87 -3.27 -16.93
N LEU A 130 15.56 -3.05 -17.02
CA LEU A 130 14.64 -3.87 -17.80
C LEU A 130 14.95 -3.79 -19.30
N ASP A 131 15.30 -2.62 -19.83
CA ASP A 131 15.70 -2.45 -21.23
C ASP A 131 16.96 -3.25 -21.54
N SER A 132 17.92 -3.29 -20.60
CA SER A 132 19.12 -4.11 -20.72
C SER A 132 18.78 -5.61 -20.71
N LEU A 133 17.88 -6.04 -19.82
CA LEU A 133 17.37 -7.43 -19.78
C LEU A 133 16.58 -7.80 -21.04
N ASN A 134 15.81 -6.86 -21.59
CA ASN A 134 15.02 -7.06 -22.80
C ASN A 134 15.87 -7.15 -24.08
N GLN A 135 17.08 -6.57 -24.06
CA GLN A 135 18.05 -6.67 -25.16
C GLN A 135 18.89 -7.95 -25.12
N SER A 136 18.84 -8.72 -24.03
CA SER A 136 19.52 -10.01 -23.93
C SER A 136 18.94 -11.03 -24.92
N ASP A 137 19.70 -12.09 -25.21
CA ASP A 137 19.30 -13.15 -26.17
C ASP A 137 17.94 -13.80 -25.85
N ASP A 138 17.53 -13.76 -24.57
CA ASP A 138 16.25 -14.32 -24.13
C ASP A 138 15.05 -13.36 -24.34
N GLY A 139 15.28 -12.06 -24.57
CA GLY A 139 14.25 -11.09 -24.95
C GLY A 139 12.96 -11.13 -24.10
N PHE A 140 13.06 -10.84 -22.79
CA PHE A 140 11.97 -11.11 -21.83
C PHE A 140 10.69 -10.27 -22.00
N GLY A 141 10.72 -9.17 -22.75
CA GLY A 141 9.56 -8.31 -22.99
C GLY A 141 8.96 -7.73 -21.70
N LEU A 142 9.82 -7.38 -20.75
CA LEU A 142 9.45 -6.86 -19.43
C LEU A 142 9.03 -5.40 -19.49
N GLY A 143 8.08 -5.05 -18.62
CA GLY A 143 7.63 -3.69 -18.37
C GLY A 143 7.18 -3.53 -16.91
N ILE A 144 6.47 -2.43 -16.63
CA ILE A 144 5.98 -2.10 -15.28
C ILE A 144 4.46 -2.03 -15.28
N GLY A 145 3.81 -2.84 -14.45
CA GLY A 145 2.42 -2.70 -14.06
C GLY A 145 2.30 -1.66 -12.96
N PHE A 146 1.70 -0.51 -13.26
CA PHE A 146 1.51 0.58 -12.32
C PHE A 146 0.12 0.57 -11.69
N SER A 147 0.04 0.69 -10.38
CA SER A 147 -1.21 0.89 -9.63
C SER A 147 -1.08 2.10 -8.70
N LEU A 148 -2.12 2.92 -8.63
CA LEU A 148 -2.20 4.06 -7.74
C LEU A 148 -3.60 4.17 -7.12
N PHE A 149 -3.67 4.15 -5.80
CA PHE A 149 -4.93 4.33 -5.07
C PHE A 149 -4.72 5.05 -3.74
N GLU A 150 -5.79 5.62 -3.22
CA GLU A 150 -5.81 6.27 -1.91
C GLU A 150 -6.61 5.45 -0.91
N LEU A 151 -6.17 5.43 0.34
CA LEU A 151 -6.94 4.93 1.46
C LEU A 151 -7.51 6.11 2.24
N ARG A 152 -8.82 6.08 2.45
CA ARG A 152 -9.54 7.07 3.27
C ARG A 152 -10.68 6.38 4.00
N LYS A 153 -10.68 6.49 5.33
CA LYS A 153 -11.63 5.78 6.20
C LYS A 153 -11.52 4.27 5.91
N ASN A 154 -12.63 3.60 5.63
CA ASN A 154 -12.71 2.15 5.41
C ASN A 154 -12.70 1.74 3.93
N SER A 155 -12.37 2.66 3.03
CA SER A 155 -12.42 2.43 1.59
C SER A 155 -11.10 2.80 0.93
N ALA A 156 -10.83 2.13 -0.19
CA ALA A 156 -9.81 2.53 -1.14
C ALA A 156 -10.46 3.33 -2.28
N PHE A 157 -9.71 4.21 -2.93
CA PHE A 157 -10.15 4.99 -4.08
C PHE A 157 -9.13 4.82 -5.21
N ASP A 158 -9.54 4.17 -6.30
CA ASP A 158 -8.66 3.86 -7.42
C ASP A 158 -8.43 5.10 -8.30
N LEU A 159 -7.22 5.67 -8.27
CA LEU A 159 -6.90 6.88 -9.01
C LEU A 159 -6.68 6.64 -10.50
N LEU A 160 -6.40 5.41 -10.92
CA LEU A 160 -6.29 5.06 -12.34
C LEU A 160 -7.68 4.91 -12.99
N ASN A 161 -8.67 4.50 -12.19
CA ASN A 161 -10.06 4.32 -12.63
C ASN A 161 -11.02 5.41 -12.12
N GLY A 162 -10.63 6.68 -12.30
CA GLY A 162 -11.54 7.83 -12.07
C GLY A 162 -11.87 8.08 -10.60
N ARG A 163 -10.99 7.68 -9.67
CA ARG A 163 -11.21 7.77 -8.22
C ARG A 163 -12.42 6.98 -7.73
N THR A 164 -12.70 5.86 -8.38
CA THR A 164 -13.80 4.96 -8.02
C THR A 164 -13.57 4.35 -6.64
N GLU A 165 -14.59 4.39 -5.78
CA GLU A 165 -14.54 3.77 -4.45
C GLU A 165 -14.46 2.25 -4.55
N CYS A 166 -13.62 1.66 -3.71
CA CYS A 166 -13.36 0.23 -3.61
C CYS A 166 -13.45 -0.20 -2.14
N HIS A 167 -14.03 -1.38 -1.90
CA HIS A 167 -14.16 -1.99 -0.60
C HIS A 167 -12.97 -2.88 -0.27
N ILE A 168 -12.45 -2.75 0.94
CA ILE A 168 -11.35 -3.57 1.46
C ILE A 168 -11.96 -4.72 2.26
N ARG A 169 -11.65 -5.96 1.88
CA ARG A 169 -12.19 -7.17 2.51
C ARG A 169 -11.11 -8.22 2.67
N GLU A 170 -11.25 -9.07 3.68
CA GLU A 170 -10.40 -10.26 3.79
C GLU A 170 -11.13 -11.47 3.19
N GLY A 171 -10.42 -12.21 2.35
CA GLY A 171 -10.90 -13.46 1.76
C GLY A 171 -10.83 -14.63 2.75
N PRO A 172 -11.48 -15.77 2.43
CA PRO A 172 -11.35 -17.01 3.21
C PRO A 172 -9.90 -17.54 3.29
N ASP A 173 -9.09 -17.18 2.30
CA ASP A 173 -7.65 -17.46 2.21
C ASP A 173 -6.80 -16.57 3.15
N GLY A 174 -7.43 -15.64 3.86
CA GLY A 174 -6.77 -14.68 4.73
C GLY A 174 -6.05 -13.54 3.99
N LYS A 175 -6.21 -13.41 2.67
CA LYS A 175 -5.64 -12.32 1.88
C LYS A 175 -6.55 -11.10 1.89
N THR A 176 -5.96 -9.92 1.72
CA THR A 176 -6.74 -8.68 1.62
C THR A 176 -7.05 -8.39 0.16
N HIS A 177 -8.33 -8.29 -0.16
CA HIS A 177 -8.82 -7.91 -1.48
C HIS A 177 -9.36 -6.49 -1.45
N ILE A 178 -8.95 -5.69 -2.44
CA ILE A 178 -9.54 -4.39 -2.72
C ILE A 178 -10.46 -4.56 -3.93
N ARG A 179 -11.77 -4.44 -3.70
CA ARG A 179 -12.82 -4.73 -4.66
C ARG A 179 -13.56 -3.45 -5.04
N GLY A 180 -13.42 -3.02 -6.28
CA GLY A 180 -14.18 -1.92 -6.86
C GLY A 180 -15.65 -2.26 -7.10
N GLN A 181 -16.30 -1.42 -7.91
CA GLN A 181 -17.71 -1.58 -8.24
C GLN A 181 -17.98 -2.92 -8.95
N THR A 182 -19.10 -3.54 -8.58
CA THR A 182 -19.65 -4.69 -9.29
C THR A 182 -20.40 -4.21 -10.52
N GLU A 183 -20.03 -4.73 -11.68
CA GLU A 183 -20.65 -4.43 -12.98
C GLU A 183 -21.34 -5.67 -13.53
N ILE A 184 -22.52 -5.48 -14.12
CA ILE A 184 -23.18 -6.51 -14.92
C ILE A 184 -22.85 -6.21 -16.38
N LEU A 185 -22.16 -7.15 -17.04
CA LEU A 185 -21.74 -7.05 -18.43
C LEU A 185 -22.73 -7.79 -19.34
N GLU A 186 -22.50 -7.71 -20.66
CA GLU A 186 -23.27 -8.47 -21.64
C GLU A 186 -23.26 -9.98 -21.34
N GLY A 187 -24.37 -10.64 -21.63
CA GLY A 187 -24.55 -12.08 -21.35
C GLY A 187 -24.72 -12.41 -19.86
N GLY A 188 -24.97 -11.42 -18.99
CA GLY A 188 -25.22 -11.63 -17.57
C GLY A 188 -23.96 -11.91 -16.74
N LYS A 189 -22.76 -11.75 -17.33
CA LYS A 189 -21.49 -11.83 -16.60
C LYS A 189 -21.43 -10.75 -15.52
N VAL A 190 -20.86 -11.06 -14.37
CA VAL A 190 -20.76 -10.13 -13.25
C VAL A 190 -19.30 -9.93 -12.92
N ARG A 191 -18.77 -8.71 -13.06
CA ARG A 191 -17.36 -8.41 -12.80
C ARG A 191 -17.22 -7.54 -11.57
N VAL A 192 -16.41 -7.97 -10.63
CA VAL A 192 -15.94 -7.11 -9.52
C VAL A 192 -14.55 -6.61 -9.91
N ARG A 193 -14.41 -5.31 -10.19
CA ARG A 193 -13.12 -4.78 -10.66
C ARG A 193 -12.08 -4.82 -9.53
N PRO A 194 -10.88 -5.40 -9.73
CA PRO A 194 -9.77 -5.15 -8.82
C PRO A 194 -9.28 -3.70 -8.97
N ILE A 195 -8.39 -3.26 -8.08
CA ILE A 195 -7.62 -2.02 -8.32
C ILE A 195 -6.93 -2.14 -9.69
N ALA A 196 -7.09 -1.11 -10.51
CA ALA A 196 -6.51 -1.08 -11.83
C ALA A 196 -4.98 -1.17 -11.76
N GLN A 197 -4.43 -1.96 -12.69
CA GLN A 197 -3.00 -2.04 -12.97
C GLN A 197 -2.80 -1.69 -14.44
N ARG A 198 -2.14 -0.56 -14.69
CA ARG A 198 -1.85 -0.06 -16.04
C ARG A 198 -0.49 -0.60 -16.48
N PRO A 199 -0.41 -1.38 -17.58
CA PRO A 199 0.86 -1.82 -18.12
C PRO A 199 1.57 -0.65 -18.82
N CYS A 200 2.76 -0.31 -18.35
CA CYS A 200 3.64 0.69 -18.91
C CYS A 200 4.88 -0.02 -19.48
N TRP A 201 5.13 0.18 -20.77
CA TRP A 201 6.27 -0.44 -21.47
C TRP A 201 7.46 0.50 -21.62
N THR A 202 7.31 1.77 -21.23
CA THR A 202 8.36 2.78 -21.23
C THR A 202 8.24 3.66 -20.00
N PHE A 203 9.34 4.30 -19.61
CA PHE A 203 9.36 5.30 -18.55
C PHE A 203 8.39 6.46 -18.83
N GLU A 204 8.30 6.90 -20.08
CA GLU A 204 7.41 8.00 -20.47
C GLU A 204 5.94 7.65 -20.25
N ALA A 205 5.53 6.42 -20.59
CA ALA A 205 4.17 5.96 -20.34
C ALA A 205 3.84 5.92 -18.84
N LEU A 206 4.78 5.46 -18.00
CA LEU A 206 4.62 5.47 -16.54
C LEU A 206 4.48 6.89 -16.00
N ARG A 207 5.33 7.81 -16.47
CA ARG A 207 5.33 9.22 -16.06
C ARG A 207 3.99 9.89 -16.39
N GLU A 208 3.49 9.72 -17.60
CA GLU A 208 2.22 10.32 -18.02
C GLU A 208 1.04 9.72 -17.25
N GLU A 209 1.02 8.41 -17.00
CA GLU A 209 -0.03 7.78 -16.18
C GLU A 209 -0.02 8.33 -14.73
N LEU A 210 1.17 8.52 -14.13
CA LEU A 210 1.30 9.15 -12.81
C LEU A 210 0.76 10.59 -12.83
N LYS A 211 1.18 11.42 -13.78
CA LYS A 211 0.73 12.82 -13.92
C LYS A 211 -0.79 12.92 -14.05
N GLN A 212 -1.39 12.12 -14.93
CA GLN A 212 -2.84 12.10 -15.13
C GLN A 212 -3.60 11.68 -13.86
N SER A 213 -3.07 10.70 -13.15
CA SER A 213 -3.73 10.14 -11.96
C SER A 213 -3.61 11.05 -10.74
N LEU A 214 -2.51 11.80 -10.60
CA LEU A 214 -2.38 12.88 -9.62
C LEU A 214 -3.25 14.09 -9.97
N GLY A 215 -3.47 14.36 -11.26
CA GLY A 215 -4.47 15.34 -11.70
C GLY A 215 -5.85 15.03 -11.09
N LYS A 216 -6.29 13.76 -11.16
CA LYS A 216 -7.54 13.30 -10.53
C LYS A 216 -7.53 13.40 -9.00
N ARG A 217 -6.36 13.25 -8.35
CA ARG A 217 -6.18 13.48 -6.91
C ARG A 217 -6.51 14.94 -6.54
N SER A 218 -6.21 15.92 -7.40
CA SER A 218 -6.44 17.34 -7.11
C SER A 218 -7.90 17.82 -7.15
N VAL A 219 -8.84 17.04 -7.70
CA VAL A 219 -10.23 17.48 -8.00
C VAL A 219 -11.20 17.39 -6.79
N GLY A 220 -10.74 16.94 -5.63
CA GLY A 220 -11.46 17.15 -4.36
C GLY A 220 -11.49 18.63 -3.96
N SER A 221 -12.44 19.04 -3.10
CA SER A 221 -12.70 20.44 -2.67
C SER A 221 -11.54 21.16 -1.94
N SER A 222 -10.33 20.63 -1.98
CA SER A 222 -9.16 20.97 -1.18
C SER A 222 -7.91 20.94 -2.07
N SER A 223 -7.01 21.91 -1.89
CA SER A 223 -5.72 21.96 -2.60
C SER A 223 -4.89 20.67 -2.38
N ILE A 224 -3.92 20.40 -3.27
CA ILE A 224 -3.07 19.18 -3.23
C ILE A 224 -2.46 18.96 -1.83
N HIS A 225 -2.07 20.04 -1.14
CA HIS A 225 -1.52 19.98 0.21
C HIS A 225 -2.53 19.49 1.26
N ASP A 226 -3.81 19.89 1.16
CA ASP A 226 -4.87 19.53 2.11
C ASP A 226 -5.47 18.14 1.84
N GLN A 227 -5.33 17.61 0.62
CA GLN A 227 -5.68 16.21 0.35
C GLN A 227 -4.59 15.23 0.76
N SER A 228 -3.32 15.55 0.51
CA SER A 228 -2.20 14.68 0.90
C SER A 228 -2.05 14.48 2.41
N SER A 229 -2.54 15.41 3.22
CA SER A 229 -2.54 15.28 4.68
C SER A 229 -3.61 14.31 5.17
N ARG A 230 -4.65 14.02 4.38
CA ARG A 230 -5.88 13.34 4.83
C ARG A 230 -6.11 11.96 4.24
N THR A 231 -5.30 11.54 3.27
CA THR A 231 -5.36 10.21 2.64
C THR A 231 -3.98 9.55 2.64
N HIS A 232 -3.95 8.22 2.72
CA HIS A 232 -2.71 7.48 2.46
C HIS A 232 -2.68 7.12 0.97
N ALA A 233 -1.68 7.57 0.22
CA ALA A 233 -1.52 7.16 -1.17
C ALA A 233 -0.57 5.96 -1.27
N VAL A 234 -0.97 4.95 -2.04
CA VAL A 234 -0.18 3.74 -2.30
C VAL A 234 0.12 3.68 -3.79
N LEU A 235 1.40 3.70 -4.13
CA LEU A 235 1.93 3.57 -5.49
C LEU A 235 2.64 2.22 -5.58
N LYS A 236 2.23 1.37 -6.52
CA LYS A 236 2.83 0.05 -6.73
C LYS A 236 3.39 -0.04 -8.15
N LEU A 237 4.66 -0.40 -8.23
CA LEU A 237 5.35 -0.81 -9.45
C LEU A 237 5.53 -2.33 -9.38
N GLU A 238 5.02 -3.06 -10.36
CA GLU A 238 5.20 -4.51 -10.50
C GLU A 238 5.90 -4.81 -11.81
N ILE A 239 6.94 -5.65 -11.79
CA ILE A 239 7.57 -6.10 -13.04
C ILE A 239 6.66 -7.13 -13.70
N ILE A 240 6.29 -6.87 -14.95
CA ILE A 240 5.32 -7.66 -15.73
C ILE A 240 5.88 -8.00 -17.11
N ASN A 241 5.27 -8.96 -17.78
CA ASN A 241 5.40 -9.18 -19.23
C ASN A 241 4.01 -9.25 -19.87
N ARG A 242 3.93 -9.31 -21.20
CA ARG A 242 2.65 -9.36 -21.92
C ARG A 242 1.83 -10.61 -21.60
N GLU A 243 2.50 -11.75 -21.54
CA GLU A 243 1.87 -13.05 -21.24
C GLU A 243 1.15 -13.02 -19.88
N LEU A 244 1.80 -12.49 -18.84
CA LEU A 244 1.21 -12.36 -17.50
C LEU A 244 0.01 -11.41 -17.50
N VAL A 245 0.09 -10.29 -18.23
CA VAL A 245 -1.03 -9.34 -18.34
C VAL A 245 -2.24 -9.98 -19.02
N GLU A 246 -2.01 -10.67 -20.14
CA GLU A 246 -3.06 -11.37 -20.88
C GLU A 246 -3.68 -12.50 -20.06
N ALA A 247 -2.87 -13.33 -19.41
CA ALA A 247 -3.34 -14.42 -18.56
C ALA A 247 -4.18 -13.92 -17.38
N ARG A 248 -3.79 -12.80 -16.75
CA ARG A 248 -4.60 -12.14 -15.70
C ARG A 248 -5.93 -11.61 -16.25
N GLY A 249 -5.93 -11.06 -17.46
CA GLY A 249 -7.15 -10.66 -18.15
C GLY A 249 -8.12 -11.83 -18.35
N VAL A 250 -7.59 -12.98 -18.81
CA VAL A 250 -8.37 -14.21 -18.97
C VAL A 250 -8.94 -14.68 -17.63
N LEU A 251 -8.15 -14.67 -16.55
CA LEU A 251 -8.62 -15.05 -15.22
C LEU A 251 -9.81 -14.18 -14.78
N ILE A 252 -9.69 -12.86 -14.89
CA ILE A 252 -10.77 -11.91 -14.54
C ILE A 252 -12.05 -12.22 -15.34
N ASP A 253 -11.92 -12.54 -16.62
CA ASP A 253 -13.07 -12.91 -17.45
C ASP A 253 -13.72 -14.23 -17.00
N ARG A 254 -12.93 -15.25 -16.63
CA ARG A 254 -13.47 -16.52 -16.11
C ARG A 254 -14.13 -16.37 -14.75
N GLU A 255 -13.53 -15.59 -13.85
CA GLU A 255 -14.16 -15.24 -12.58
C GLU A 255 -15.49 -14.54 -12.81
N SER A 256 -15.55 -13.63 -13.80
CA SER A 256 -16.76 -12.88 -14.11
C SER A 256 -17.91 -13.75 -14.62
N GLU A 257 -17.59 -14.81 -15.36
CA GLU A 257 -18.54 -15.81 -15.84
C GLU A 257 -19.01 -16.75 -14.73
N LEU A 258 -18.13 -17.08 -13.77
CA LEU A 258 -18.45 -17.97 -12.65
C LEU A 258 -19.48 -17.35 -11.69
N VAL A 259 -19.38 -16.04 -11.41
CA VAL A 259 -20.22 -15.36 -10.40
C VAL A 259 -21.74 -15.62 -10.59
N PRO A 260 -22.36 -15.37 -11.76
CA PRO A 260 -23.80 -15.61 -11.93
C PRO A 260 -24.18 -17.10 -11.82
N VAL A 261 -23.32 -18.00 -12.32
CA VAL A 261 -23.56 -19.46 -12.27
C VAL A 261 -23.47 -19.96 -10.84
N GLY A 262 -22.45 -19.53 -10.09
CA GLY A 262 -22.27 -19.87 -8.68
C GLY A 262 -23.41 -19.34 -7.80
N LYS A 263 -23.87 -18.12 -8.07
CA LYS A 263 -25.07 -17.57 -7.41
C LYS A 263 -26.29 -18.43 -7.70
N ARG A 264 -26.54 -18.79 -8.98
CA ARG A 264 -27.69 -19.62 -9.38
C ARG A 264 -27.68 -20.98 -8.68
N ALA A 265 -26.53 -21.66 -8.62
CA ALA A 265 -26.41 -22.94 -7.93
C ALA A 265 -26.74 -22.82 -6.43
N THR A 266 -26.22 -21.76 -5.78
CA THR A 266 -26.52 -21.45 -4.39
C THR A 266 -28.02 -21.16 -4.17
N ASP A 267 -28.62 -20.34 -5.03
CA ASP A 267 -30.04 -19.99 -4.95
C ASP A 267 -30.92 -21.24 -5.12
N ILE A 268 -30.60 -22.13 -6.07
CA ILE A 268 -31.29 -23.42 -6.26
C ILE A 268 -31.18 -24.31 -5.01
N SER A 269 -29.97 -24.43 -4.44
CA SER A 269 -29.76 -25.22 -3.23
C SER A 269 -30.59 -24.67 -2.06
N ILE A 270 -30.58 -23.35 -1.84
CA ILE A 270 -31.37 -22.71 -0.78
C ILE A 270 -32.87 -22.91 -1.02
N GLU A 271 -33.34 -22.71 -2.25
CA GLU A 271 -34.75 -22.88 -2.63
C GLU A 271 -35.22 -24.32 -2.33
N GLU A 272 -34.49 -25.32 -2.82
CA GLU A 272 -34.84 -26.73 -2.64
C GLU A 272 -34.77 -27.17 -1.16
N GLN A 273 -33.74 -26.77 -0.43
CA GLN A 273 -33.61 -27.08 1.00
C GLN A 273 -34.70 -26.39 1.85
N SER A 274 -35.03 -25.14 1.54
CA SER A 274 -36.05 -24.39 2.28
C SER A 274 -37.45 -24.99 2.14
N LYS A 275 -37.80 -25.55 0.97
CA LYS A 275 -39.06 -26.28 0.76
C LYS A 275 -39.11 -27.60 1.51
N GLY A 276 -37.94 -28.19 1.76
CA GLY A 276 -37.77 -29.44 2.52
C GLY A 276 -38.04 -29.31 4.02
N ILE A 277 -38.28 -28.09 4.54
CA ILE A 277 -38.58 -27.83 5.95
C ILE A 277 -39.83 -26.97 6.12
N ILE A 278 -40.57 -27.20 7.20
CA ILE A 278 -41.74 -26.41 7.61
C ILE A 278 -41.70 -26.14 9.11
N ARG A 279 -42.42 -25.13 9.60
CA ARG A 279 -42.64 -24.97 11.05
C ARG A 279 -43.83 -25.81 11.51
N ASN A 280 -43.64 -26.61 12.56
CA ASN A 280 -44.74 -27.33 13.21
C ASN A 280 -45.59 -26.37 14.07
N ALA A 281 -46.61 -26.92 14.73
CA ALA A 281 -47.54 -26.15 15.58
C ALA A 281 -46.85 -25.43 16.75
N GLU A 282 -45.71 -25.96 17.22
CA GLU A 282 -44.87 -25.39 18.26
C GLU A 282 -43.84 -24.35 17.73
N GLY A 283 -43.86 -24.06 16.42
CA GLY A 283 -42.96 -23.10 15.77
C GLY A 283 -41.55 -23.64 15.48
N VAL A 284 -41.31 -24.93 15.66
CA VAL A 284 -40.02 -25.60 15.43
C VAL A 284 -39.91 -26.04 13.97
N TRP A 285 -38.74 -25.84 13.36
CA TRP A 285 -38.46 -26.32 12.01
C TRP A 285 -38.34 -27.85 11.98
N VAL A 286 -39.17 -28.50 11.18
CA VAL A 286 -39.20 -29.96 10.98
C VAL A 286 -39.18 -30.28 9.47
N PRO A 287 -38.76 -31.49 9.06
CA PRO A 287 -38.83 -31.92 7.66
C PRO A 287 -40.26 -31.81 7.11
N ASN A 288 -40.39 -31.34 5.88
CA ASN A 288 -41.67 -31.20 5.20
C ASN A 288 -42.10 -32.55 4.58
N PRO A 289 -43.12 -33.24 5.11
CA PRO A 289 -43.57 -34.51 4.54
C PRO A 289 -44.25 -34.35 3.17
N ALA A 290 -44.70 -33.15 2.82
CA ALA A 290 -45.35 -32.84 1.55
C ALA A 290 -44.39 -32.48 0.42
N TYR A 291 -43.08 -32.38 0.70
CA TYR A 291 -42.08 -32.02 -0.29
C TYR A 291 -40.82 -32.86 -0.14
N GLN A 292 -40.43 -33.52 -1.24
CA GLN A 292 -39.14 -34.17 -1.34
C GLN A 292 -38.17 -33.25 -2.07
N VAL A 293 -37.04 -32.95 -1.43
CA VAL A 293 -35.97 -32.12 -2.01
C VAL A 293 -35.55 -32.69 -3.37
N ASN A 294 -35.55 -31.85 -4.41
CA ASN A 294 -35.11 -32.26 -5.74
C ASN A 294 -33.58 -32.25 -5.82
N GLN A 295 -32.97 -33.35 -5.36
CA GLN A 295 -31.52 -33.50 -5.35
C GLN A 295 -30.92 -33.43 -6.76
N ALA A 296 -31.59 -33.98 -7.78
CA ALA A 296 -31.11 -33.94 -9.15
C ALA A 296 -30.98 -32.51 -9.71
N ARG A 297 -31.90 -31.60 -9.35
CA ARG A 297 -31.83 -30.17 -9.72
C ARG A 297 -30.65 -29.47 -9.05
N ILE A 298 -30.35 -29.79 -7.78
CA ILE A 298 -29.18 -29.27 -7.07
C ILE A 298 -27.90 -29.79 -7.74
N ASP A 299 -27.83 -31.09 -7.99
CA ASP A 299 -26.67 -31.75 -8.57
C ASP A 299 -26.37 -31.23 -9.98
N GLU A 300 -27.41 -30.99 -10.80
CA GLU A 300 -27.26 -30.40 -12.14
C GLU A 300 -26.68 -28.98 -12.07
N ALA A 301 -27.17 -28.14 -11.15
CA ALA A 301 -26.69 -26.78 -10.98
C ALA A 301 -25.25 -26.73 -10.42
N GLU A 302 -24.92 -27.60 -9.47
CA GLU A 302 -23.55 -27.75 -8.96
C GLU A 302 -22.60 -28.32 -10.02
N ALA A 303 -23.05 -29.26 -10.87
CA ALA A 303 -22.26 -29.77 -11.99
C ALA A 303 -21.99 -28.69 -13.05
N GLU A 304 -22.94 -27.78 -13.30
CA GLU A 304 -22.71 -26.62 -14.16
C GLU A 304 -21.67 -25.67 -13.53
N LYS A 305 -21.85 -25.29 -12.27
CA LYS A 305 -20.91 -24.44 -11.52
C LYS A 305 -19.49 -25.02 -11.52
N ALA A 306 -19.33 -26.32 -11.30
CA ALA A 306 -18.04 -27.00 -11.29
C ALA A 306 -17.27 -26.85 -12.63
N LYS A 307 -17.96 -26.77 -13.77
CA LYS A 307 -17.31 -26.51 -15.08
C LYS A 307 -16.69 -25.10 -15.14
N TYR A 308 -17.34 -24.10 -14.54
CA TYR A 308 -16.82 -22.73 -14.49
C TYR A 308 -15.69 -22.60 -13.46
N GLU A 309 -15.81 -23.27 -12.31
CA GLU A 309 -14.72 -23.35 -11.32
C GLU A 309 -13.46 -23.99 -11.91
N ALA A 310 -13.60 -25.07 -12.69
CA ALA A 310 -12.47 -25.69 -13.38
C ALA A 310 -11.79 -24.74 -14.39
N ARG A 311 -12.55 -23.86 -15.04
CA ARG A 311 -12.01 -22.85 -15.97
C ARG A 311 -11.24 -21.75 -15.25
N VAL A 312 -11.72 -21.32 -14.07
CA VAL A 312 -11.00 -20.39 -13.20
C VAL A 312 -9.70 -21.04 -12.73
N ALA A 313 -9.77 -22.26 -12.19
CA ALA A 313 -8.59 -23.00 -11.72
C ALA A 313 -7.54 -23.21 -12.82
N ALA A 314 -7.96 -23.52 -14.06
CA ALA A 314 -7.05 -23.64 -15.19
C ALA A 314 -6.37 -22.31 -15.55
N ALA A 315 -7.09 -21.18 -15.44
CA ALA A 315 -6.52 -19.86 -15.68
C ALA A 315 -5.53 -19.45 -14.56
N GLU A 316 -5.84 -19.78 -13.30
CA GLU A 316 -4.91 -19.59 -12.17
C GLU A 316 -3.63 -20.41 -12.34
N GLU A 317 -3.76 -21.68 -12.73
CA GLU A 317 -2.60 -22.56 -12.95
C GLU A 317 -1.75 -22.12 -14.15
N HIS A 318 -2.37 -21.55 -15.18
CA HIS A 318 -1.62 -20.94 -16.28
C HIS A 318 -0.77 -19.76 -15.80
N ILE A 319 -1.32 -18.87 -14.95
CA ILE A 319 -0.54 -17.78 -14.35
C ILE A 319 0.61 -18.32 -13.50
N ASN A 320 0.37 -19.36 -12.70
CA ASN A 320 1.41 -20.01 -11.90
C ASN A 320 2.52 -20.59 -12.80
N THR A 321 2.14 -21.23 -13.91
CA THR A 321 3.07 -21.75 -14.91
C THR A 321 3.95 -20.66 -15.50
N ILE A 322 3.39 -19.49 -15.83
CA ILE A 322 4.17 -18.32 -16.32
C ILE A 322 5.25 -17.91 -15.32
N PHE A 323 4.92 -17.87 -14.03
CA PHE A 323 5.91 -17.54 -12.99
C PHE A 323 6.99 -18.61 -12.86
N LEU A 324 6.62 -19.89 -12.92
CA LEU A 324 7.56 -21.02 -12.77
C LEU A 324 8.46 -21.21 -13.99
N SER A 325 7.98 -20.89 -15.20
CA SER A 325 8.72 -21.02 -16.45
C SER A 325 9.52 -19.77 -16.80
N SER A 326 9.24 -18.63 -16.17
CA SER A 326 9.95 -17.38 -16.40
C SER A 326 11.42 -17.50 -16.07
N LYS A 327 12.26 -17.29 -17.09
CA LYS A 327 13.71 -17.12 -16.94
C LYS A 327 14.09 -15.80 -16.27
N ALA A 328 13.21 -14.80 -16.28
CA ALA A 328 13.43 -13.54 -15.61
C ALA A 328 13.04 -13.67 -14.12
N PRO A 329 13.99 -13.67 -13.17
CA PRO A 329 13.70 -13.87 -11.74
C PRO A 329 12.86 -12.72 -11.16
N CYS A 330 12.93 -11.55 -11.78
CA CYS A 330 12.22 -10.34 -11.37
C CYS A 330 10.72 -10.34 -11.73
N LEU A 331 10.21 -11.29 -12.53
CA LEU A 331 8.81 -11.28 -12.92
C LEU A 331 7.89 -11.37 -11.69
N GLY A 332 6.95 -10.41 -11.59
CA GLY A 332 6.05 -10.25 -10.44
C GLY A 332 6.69 -9.65 -9.18
N ALA A 333 7.97 -9.26 -9.22
CA ALA A 333 8.58 -8.50 -8.13
C ALA A 333 7.98 -7.10 -8.06
N THR A 334 7.87 -6.55 -6.84
CA THR A 334 7.17 -5.27 -6.63
C THR A 334 7.98 -4.27 -5.83
N MET A 335 7.91 -3.00 -6.23
CA MET A 335 8.27 -1.86 -5.39
C MET A 335 7.01 -1.09 -5.02
N VAL A 336 6.78 -0.89 -3.71
CA VAL A 336 5.62 -0.17 -3.21
C VAL A 336 6.05 1.06 -2.43
N PHE A 337 5.53 2.21 -2.83
CA PHE A 337 5.76 3.48 -2.18
C PHE A 337 4.48 3.96 -1.52
N VAL A 338 4.57 4.34 -0.25
CA VAL A 338 3.42 4.71 0.57
C VAL A 338 3.64 6.11 1.12
N ASP A 339 2.85 7.06 0.64
CA ASP A 339 2.74 8.41 1.19
C ASP A 339 1.63 8.38 2.25
N LEU A 340 2.00 8.23 3.52
CA LEU A 340 1.02 8.16 4.60
C LEU A 340 0.39 9.53 4.84
N ALA A 341 -0.89 9.56 5.21
CA ALA A 341 -1.54 10.76 5.74
C ALA A 341 -0.75 11.35 6.91
N GLY A 342 -0.87 12.66 7.11
CA GLY A 342 -0.16 13.39 8.14
C GLY A 342 -0.54 12.91 9.54
N ALA A 343 0.45 12.61 10.38
CA ALA A 343 0.23 12.38 11.80
C ALA A 343 -0.11 13.72 12.47
N GLU A 344 -1.37 14.12 12.43
CA GLU A 344 -1.82 15.36 13.06
C GLU A 344 -1.93 15.16 14.57
N TYR A 345 -1.01 15.79 15.29
CA TYR A 345 -1.07 15.85 16.75
C TYR A 345 -1.86 17.08 17.15
N HIS A 346 -3.01 16.86 17.80
CA HIS A 346 -3.78 17.96 18.38
C HIS A 346 -2.88 18.80 19.29
N HIS A 347 -2.77 20.10 19.00
CA HIS A 347 -1.99 21.01 19.81
C HIS A 347 -2.48 21.01 21.27
N GLN A 348 -1.53 21.01 22.20
CA GLN A 348 -1.78 21.32 23.60
C GLN A 348 -2.46 22.70 23.69
N LYS A 349 -3.44 22.80 24.60
CA LYS A 349 -4.03 24.07 25.05
C LYS A 349 -2.88 25.02 25.43
N GLY A 350 -2.57 26.01 24.60
CA GLY A 350 -1.50 26.98 24.91
C GLY A 350 -0.88 27.75 23.73
N ALA A 351 -1.06 27.34 22.47
CA ALA A 351 -0.56 28.11 21.34
C ALA A 351 -1.47 29.31 21.01
N GLN A 352 -0.92 30.53 21.07
CA GLN A 352 -1.61 31.82 20.90
C GLN A 352 -1.93 32.20 19.43
N ALA A 353 -1.95 31.26 18.49
CA ALA A 353 -2.33 31.55 17.11
C ALA A 353 -3.85 31.38 16.92
N PRO A 354 -4.55 32.31 16.23
CA PRO A 354 -5.96 32.15 15.88
C PRO A 354 -6.08 31.07 14.80
N VAL A 355 -6.12 29.81 15.19
CA VAL A 355 -6.35 28.71 14.25
C VAL A 355 -7.84 28.65 13.96
N ALA A 356 -8.20 28.63 12.67
CA ALA A 356 -9.57 28.39 12.23
C ALA A 356 -10.15 27.16 12.94
N LYS A 357 -11.34 27.28 13.53
CA LYS A 357 -12.00 26.15 14.21
C LYS A 357 -12.20 25.02 13.20
N GLN A 358 -11.48 23.91 13.38
CA GLN A 358 -11.69 22.70 12.59
C GLN A 358 -13.16 22.26 12.67
N THR A 359 -13.72 21.95 11.51
CA THR A 359 -15.07 21.41 11.39
C THR A 359 -15.18 20.07 12.15
N PRO A 360 -16.40 19.66 12.58
CA PRO A 360 -16.60 18.33 13.17
C PRO A 360 -16.11 17.19 12.26
N GLN A 361 -16.26 17.36 10.94
CA GLN A 361 -15.79 16.40 9.94
C GLN A 361 -14.27 16.28 9.91
N GLU A 362 -13.54 17.40 9.90
CA GLU A 362 -12.07 17.42 9.95
C GLU A 362 -11.53 16.75 11.21
N ARG A 363 -12.17 17.00 12.36
CA ARG A 363 -11.78 16.33 13.61
C ARG A 363 -12.01 14.83 13.57
N GLN A 364 -13.07 14.36 12.90
CA GLN A 364 -13.31 12.93 12.72
C GLN A 364 -12.27 12.30 11.78
N GLU A 365 -11.90 13.00 10.70
CA GLU A 365 -10.85 12.56 9.76
C GLU A 365 -9.49 12.44 10.47
N GLY A 366 -9.06 13.45 11.23
CA GLY A 366 -7.81 13.41 12.00
C GLY A 366 -7.76 12.28 13.03
N ARG A 367 -8.89 11.95 13.68
CA ARG A 367 -8.98 10.79 14.58
C ARG A 367 -8.78 9.47 13.85
N GLN A 368 -9.36 9.32 12.66
CA GLN A 368 -9.22 8.10 11.87
C GLN A 368 -7.78 7.91 11.39
N ILE A 369 -7.14 8.97 10.88
CA ILE A 369 -5.74 8.92 10.45
C ILE A 369 -4.83 8.47 11.59
N ASN A 370 -5.01 9.04 12.79
CA ASN A 370 -4.24 8.65 13.96
C ASN A 370 -4.52 7.19 14.39
N ALA A 371 -5.74 6.69 14.23
CA ALA A 371 -6.05 5.28 14.48
C ALA A 371 -5.35 4.35 13.48
N ASP A 372 -5.32 4.72 12.19
CA ASP A 372 -4.66 3.94 11.14
C ASP A 372 -3.13 3.88 11.36
N LEU A 373 -2.51 5.01 11.73
CA LEU A 373 -1.09 5.10 12.05
C LEU A 373 -0.71 4.37 13.34
N LEU A 374 -1.60 4.37 14.35
CA LEU A 374 -1.43 3.59 15.57
C LEU A 374 -1.52 2.09 15.28
N ALA A 375 -2.47 1.65 14.45
CA ALA A 375 -2.57 0.27 14.00
C ALA A 375 -1.28 -0.16 13.27
N LEU A 376 -0.75 0.68 12.38
CA LEU A 376 0.52 0.42 11.69
C LEU A 376 1.69 0.29 12.67
N LYS A 377 1.72 1.13 13.71
CA LYS A 377 2.72 1.05 14.79
C LYS A 377 2.72 -0.31 15.47
N GLU A 378 1.54 -0.77 15.87
CA GLU A 378 1.39 -2.05 16.57
C GLU A 378 1.70 -3.22 15.67
N VAL A 379 1.37 -3.14 14.38
CA VAL A 379 1.78 -4.12 13.38
C VAL A 379 3.29 -4.20 13.27
N ILE A 380 3.98 -3.07 13.11
CA ILE A 380 5.45 -3.04 12.99
C ILE A 380 6.11 -3.58 14.27
N ARG A 381 5.62 -3.18 15.45
CA ARG A 381 6.13 -3.67 16.74
C ARG A 381 5.92 -5.18 16.90
N ALA A 382 4.73 -5.68 16.59
CA ALA A 382 4.42 -7.10 16.69
C ALA A 382 5.23 -7.93 15.70
N TRP A 383 5.39 -7.41 14.48
CA TRP A 383 6.20 -8.01 13.43
C TRP A 383 7.67 -8.09 13.82
N SER A 384 8.24 -7.00 14.32
CA SER A 384 9.66 -6.93 14.65
C SER A 384 10.05 -7.79 15.86
N THR A 385 9.09 -8.02 16.77
CA THR A 385 9.26 -8.90 17.94
C THR A 385 8.88 -10.35 17.65
N ASN A 386 8.67 -10.72 16.37
CA ASN A 386 8.27 -12.05 15.93
C ASN A 386 7.05 -12.60 16.71
N GLN A 387 6.07 -11.75 17.01
CA GLN A 387 4.84 -12.19 17.65
C GLN A 387 4.06 -13.12 16.71
N SER A 388 3.49 -14.19 17.27
CA SER A 388 2.71 -15.17 16.51
C SER A 388 1.46 -14.57 15.86
N ARG A 389 0.89 -13.51 16.46
CA ARG A 389 -0.28 -12.82 15.95
C ARG A 389 0.02 -11.34 15.74
N ILE A 390 0.07 -10.93 14.48
CA ILE A 390 0.27 -9.52 14.08
C ILE A 390 -1.12 -8.91 13.74
N PRO A 391 -1.49 -7.75 14.30
CA PRO A 391 -2.85 -7.20 14.23
C PRO A 391 -3.16 -6.48 12.90
N PHE A 392 -2.97 -7.12 11.75
CA PHE A 392 -3.21 -6.51 10.44
C PHE A 392 -4.67 -6.11 10.16
N ARG A 393 -5.64 -6.60 10.95
CA ARG A 393 -7.06 -6.24 10.82
C ARG A 393 -7.44 -4.96 11.58
N SER A 394 -6.50 -4.32 12.26
CA SER A 394 -6.78 -3.15 13.11
C SER A 394 -7.08 -1.88 12.32
N SER A 395 -6.70 -1.81 11.04
CA SER A 395 -7.09 -0.74 10.14
C SER A 395 -7.07 -1.19 8.67
N PRO A 396 -7.81 -0.52 7.78
CA PRO A 396 -7.73 -0.75 6.34
C PRO A 396 -6.32 -0.58 5.78
N LEU A 397 -5.57 0.40 6.29
CA LEU A 397 -4.15 0.61 5.97
C LEU A 397 -3.32 -0.64 6.28
N THR A 398 -3.46 -1.20 7.50
CA THR A 398 -2.70 -2.39 7.89
C THR A 398 -3.14 -3.64 7.14
N MET A 399 -4.42 -3.75 6.77
CA MET A 399 -4.90 -4.86 5.93
C MET A 399 -4.24 -4.81 4.55
N VAL A 400 -4.26 -3.65 3.89
CA VAL A 400 -3.66 -3.46 2.57
C VAL A 400 -2.15 -3.68 2.61
N LEU A 401 -1.49 -3.22 3.66
CA LEU A 401 -0.05 -3.40 3.83
C LEU A 401 0.35 -4.81 4.28
N ARG A 402 -0.60 -5.69 4.66
CA ARG A 402 -0.31 -7.03 5.20
C ARG A 402 0.60 -7.85 4.28
N GLU A 403 0.26 -7.89 2.99
CA GLU A 403 1.04 -8.65 2.02
C GLU A 403 2.42 -8.08 1.78
N HIS A 404 2.67 -6.83 2.18
CA HIS A 404 3.98 -6.15 2.14
C HIS A 404 4.85 -6.47 3.37
N PHE A 405 4.25 -6.90 4.49
CA PHE A 405 4.96 -7.37 5.69
C PHE A 405 5.15 -8.89 5.79
N LEU A 406 4.18 -9.72 5.31
CA LEU A 406 4.14 -11.17 5.59
C LEU A 406 4.48 -12.15 4.45
N GLY A 407 4.49 -11.73 3.19
CA GLY A 407 4.58 -12.69 2.08
C GLY A 407 5.96 -13.33 1.90
N SER A 408 5.99 -14.37 1.07
CA SER A 408 6.99 -15.45 1.04
C SER A 408 8.36 -15.13 0.44
N LYS A 409 8.53 -13.98 -0.22
CA LYS A 409 9.81 -13.56 -0.82
C LYS A 409 10.60 -12.72 0.18
N ASP A 410 11.94 -12.79 0.15
CA ASP A 410 12.82 -11.90 0.92
C ASP A 410 12.50 -10.42 0.59
N ARG A 411 12.64 -9.52 1.57
CA ARG A 411 12.13 -8.14 1.47
C ARG A 411 13.02 -7.11 2.12
N THR A 412 13.10 -5.95 1.48
CA THR A 412 13.74 -4.77 2.02
C THR A 412 12.69 -3.67 2.20
N SER A 413 12.46 -3.25 3.43
CA SER A 413 11.52 -2.16 3.73
C SER A 413 12.28 -0.95 4.28
N ALA A 414 11.83 0.25 3.95
CA ALA A 414 12.36 1.49 4.47
C ALA A 414 11.24 2.40 4.98
N MET A 415 11.45 3.05 6.13
CA MET A 415 10.60 4.12 6.64
C MET A 415 11.38 5.42 6.66
N ILE A 416 10.87 6.43 5.96
CA ILE A 416 11.41 7.79 5.91
C ILE A 416 10.54 8.65 6.82
N VAL A 417 11.12 9.14 7.91
CA VAL A 417 10.48 10.03 8.85
C VAL A 417 10.76 11.45 8.43
N THR A 418 9.80 12.09 7.76
CA THR A 418 9.91 13.48 7.32
C THR A 418 9.54 14.42 8.45
N VAL A 419 10.38 15.43 8.70
CA VAL A 419 10.24 16.34 9.85
C VAL A 419 10.50 17.79 9.46
N SER A 420 9.91 18.71 10.23
CA SER A 420 10.11 20.14 10.05
C SER A 420 11.16 20.69 11.01
N PRO A 421 12.04 21.59 10.53
CA PRO A 421 13.00 22.30 11.36
C PRO A 421 12.39 23.44 12.18
N ALA A 422 11.14 23.87 11.93
CA ALA A 422 10.56 25.04 12.57
C ALA A 422 10.20 24.79 14.05
N LYS A 423 10.59 25.69 14.97
CA LYS A 423 10.29 25.64 16.41
C LYS A 423 8.78 25.62 16.67
N GLY A 424 7.99 26.36 15.89
CA GLY A 424 6.52 26.30 15.95
C GLY A 424 5.94 24.88 15.74
N GLN A 425 6.69 24.00 15.07
CA GLN A 425 6.31 22.61 14.80
C GLN A 425 7.06 21.59 15.69
N TYR A 426 7.81 22.05 16.70
CA TYR A 426 8.65 21.20 17.57
C TYR A 426 7.93 19.97 18.13
N SER A 427 6.71 20.14 18.65
CA SER A 427 5.94 19.01 19.21
C SER A 427 5.65 17.92 18.16
N ALA A 428 5.29 18.33 16.94
CA ALA A 428 4.97 17.41 15.85
C ALA A 428 6.23 16.70 15.32
N THR A 429 7.33 17.44 15.20
CA THR A 429 8.67 16.91 14.87
C THR A 429 9.12 15.90 15.92
N LEU A 430 9.05 16.25 17.21
CA LEU A 430 9.44 15.37 18.31
C LEU A 430 8.65 14.06 18.32
N ASN A 431 7.33 14.13 18.12
CA ASN A 431 6.49 12.92 18.09
C ASN A 431 6.81 12.04 16.88
N SER A 432 7.10 12.64 15.73
CA SER A 432 7.48 11.90 14.52
C SER A 432 8.82 11.18 14.71
N LEU A 433 9.82 11.86 15.27
CA LEU A 433 11.12 11.26 15.59
C LEU A 433 11.03 10.16 16.65
N LYS A 434 10.21 10.35 17.70
CA LYS A 434 9.95 9.30 18.71
C LYS A 434 9.35 8.05 18.08
N TYR A 435 8.41 8.22 17.16
CA TYR A 435 7.81 7.11 16.43
C TYR A 435 8.85 6.38 15.57
N GLY A 436 9.59 7.14 14.75
CA GLY A 436 10.67 6.60 13.93
C GLY A 436 11.70 5.82 14.74
N SER A 437 12.15 6.41 15.85
CA SER A 437 13.12 5.79 16.75
C SER A 437 12.60 4.48 17.34
N LEU A 438 11.33 4.43 17.76
CA LEU A 438 10.72 3.20 18.26
C LEU A 438 10.74 2.11 17.19
N VAL A 439 10.36 2.45 15.95
CA VAL A 439 10.37 1.53 14.82
C VAL A 439 11.80 1.07 14.49
N GLY A 440 12.77 1.98 14.52
CA GLY A 440 14.17 1.68 14.24
C GLY A 440 14.76 0.71 15.25
N VAL A 441 14.58 0.97 16.56
CA VAL A 441 15.05 0.07 17.63
C VAL A 441 14.38 -1.30 17.55
N ALA A 442 13.09 -1.33 17.20
CA ALA A 442 12.37 -2.58 16.99
C ALA A 442 12.96 -3.42 15.85
N SER A 443 13.63 -2.79 14.87
CA SER A 443 14.10 -3.40 13.63
C SER A 443 15.60 -3.72 13.61
N THR A 444 16.33 -3.34 14.66
CA THR A 444 17.77 -3.60 14.88
C THR A 444 17.97 -4.75 15.84
#